data_AF-A0A238L3B5-F1
#
_entry.id   AF-A0A238L3B5-F1
#
_cell.length_a   1.000
_cell.length_b   1.000
_cell.length_c   1.000
_cell.angle_alpha   90.00
_cell.angle_beta   90.00
_cell.angle_gamma   90.00
#
_symmetry.space_group_name_H-M   'P 1'
#
loop_
_entity.id
_entity.type
_entity.pdbx_description
1 polymer ?
#
loop_
_entity_poly.entity_id
_entity_poly.type
_entity_poly.pdbx_seq_one_letter_code
_entity_poly.pdbx_strand_id
1 'polypeptide(L)'
;MTRHESMTAAEDTALNAAQVLFTANPVFLAPQMKHVLHAQVRILDEVGKFSTAWLQRRQEAAQTMIDAGRRIAMQGSVDPANALKEMVDWQTHSMERLAADAKDCSEMLNRCANALVATETRAKQENPDTMKQVAKSGASEPA
;
A
#
# COMPACT_ATOMS: atom_id res chain seq x y z
N MET A 1 14.93 -28.50 -19.88
CA MET A 1 14.32 -27.16 -20.07
C MET A 1 14.45 -26.43 -18.75
N THR A 2 15.65 -25.90 -18.52
CA THR A 2 16.23 -25.79 -17.17
C THR A 2 16.78 -24.39 -16.97
N ARG A 3 16.00 -23.52 -16.31
CA ARG A 3 16.34 -22.25 -15.62
C ARG A 3 17.07 -21.15 -16.43
N HIS A 4 18.02 -21.50 -17.27
CA HIS A 4 18.77 -20.60 -18.15
C HIS A 4 17.87 -20.06 -19.27
N GLU A 5 17.03 -20.91 -19.89
CA GLU A 5 16.07 -20.49 -20.93
C GLU A 5 14.97 -19.54 -20.38
N SER A 6 14.56 -19.73 -19.12
CA SER A 6 13.58 -18.85 -18.48
C SER A 6 14.16 -17.48 -18.10
N MET A 7 15.47 -17.42 -17.80
CA MET A 7 16.14 -16.17 -17.45
C MET A 7 16.37 -15.31 -18.70
N THR A 8 16.82 -15.93 -19.80
CA THR A 8 16.99 -15.25 -21.08
C THR A 8 15.66 -14.75 -21.65
N ALA A 9 14.57 -15.53 -21.52
CA ALA A 9 13.25 -15.07 -21.93
C ALA A 9 12.75 -13.87 -21.12
N ALA A 10 13.04 -13.82 -19.81
CA ALA A 10 12.69 -12.68 -18.97
C ALA A 10 13.52 -11.43 -19.33
N GLU A 11 14.80 -11.60 -19.62
CA GLU A 11 15.70 -10.54 -20.07
C GLU A 11 15.29 -9.97 -21.43
N ASP A 12 14.99 -10.83 -22.40
CA ASP A 12 14.52 -10.44 -23.73
C ASP A 12 13.16 -9.72 -23.67
N THR A 13 12.27 -10.17 -22.77
CA THR A 13 10.99 -9.49 -22.53
C THR A 13 11.21 -8.10 -21.93
N ALA A 14 12.12 -7.98 -20.96
CA ALA A 14 12.45 -6.70 -20.34
C ALA A 14 13.12 -5.72 -21.32
N LEU A 15 14.02 -6.21 -22.17
CA LEU A 15 14.69 -5.43 -23.21
C LEU A 15 13.70 -4.93 -24.27
N ASN A 16 12.82 -5.80 -24.76
CA ASN A 16 11.77 -5.40 -25.70
C ASN A 16 10.81 -4.37 -25.09
N ALA A 17 10.39 -4.55 -23.83
CA ALA A 17 9.54 -3.59 -23.14
C ALA A 17 10.23 -2.23 -22.97
N ALA A 18 11.52 -2.22 -22.60
CA ALA A 18 12.31 -1.01 -22.48
C ALA A 18 12.49 -0.30 -23.83
N GLN A 19 12.68 -1.05 -24.91
CA GLN A 19 12.85 -0.51 -26.26
C GLN A 19 11.55 0.09 -26.81
N VAL A 20 10.39 -0.50 -26.51
CA VAL A 20 9.06 0.07 -26.79
C VAL A 20 8.84 1.38 -26.01
N LEU A 21 9.22 1.42 -24.73
CA LEU A 21 9.17 2.66 -23.93
C LEU A 21 10.09 3.75 -24.48
N PHE A 22 11.26 3.40 -25.00
CA PHE A 22 12.22 4.33 -25.59
C PHE A 22 11.80 4.87 -26.96
N THR A 23 11.07 4.06 -27.75
CA THR A 23 10.62 4.42 -29.10
C THR A 23 9.25 5.08 -29.13
N ALA A 24 8.47 4.95 -28.06
CA ALA A 24 7.21 5.68 -27.89
C ALA A 24 7.47 7.19 -27.74
N ASN A 25 6.95 7.97 -28.69
CA ASN A 25 7.16 9.42 -28.74
C ASN A 25 6.63 10.08 -27.43
N PRO A 26 7.44 10.92 -26.74
CA PRO A 26 7.11 11.50 -25.44
C PRO A 26 5.77 12.25 -25.40
N VAL A 27 5.28 12.73 -26.55
CA VAL A 27 3.96 13.37 -26.68
C VAL A 27 2.79 12.42 -26.35
N PHE A 28 2.93 11.10 -26.59
CA PHE A 28 1.88 10.12 -26.31
C PHE A 28 1.95 9.51 -24.91
N LEU A 29 3.16 9.45 -24.30
CA LEU A 29 3.35 8.95 -22.93
C LEU A 29 3.11 10.02 -21.87
N ALA A 30 3.37 11.30 -22.17
CA ALA A 30 3.30 12.39 -21.20
C ALA A 30 1.94 12.52 -20.47
N PRO A 31 0.77 12.38 -21.12
CA PRO A 31 -0.52 12.45 -20.43
C PRO A 31 -0.73 11.30 -19.45
N GLN A 32 -0.43 10.07 -19.84
CA GLN A 32 -0.52 8.91 -18.95
C GLN A 32 0.48 8.99 -17.80
N MET A 33 1.70 9.45 -18.06
CA MET A 33 2.74 9.66 -17.05
C MET A 33 2.29 10.68 -15.99
N LYS A 34 1.65 11.78 -16.40
CA LYS A 34 1.13 12.81 -15.48
C LYS A 34 0.05 12.23 -14.55
N HIS A 35 -0.86 11.41 -15.08
CA HIS A 35 -1.90 10.77 -14.27
C HIS A 35 -1.28 9.76 -13.29
N VAL A 36 -0.34 8.93 -13.74
CA VAL A 36 0.37 7.97 -12.88
C VAL A 36 1.13 8.68 -11.76
N LEU A 37 1.87 9.76 -12.05
CA LEU A 37 2.58 10.54 -11.04
C LEU A 37 1.62 11.17 -10.03
N HIS A 38 0.48 11.69 -10.49
CA HIS A 38 -0.55 12.23 -9.60
C HIS A 38 -1.15 11.14 -8.70
N ALA A 39 -1.36 9.93 -9.22
CA ALA A 39 -1.79 8.78 -8.44
C ALA A 39 -0.76 8.41 -7.37
N GLN A 40 0.52 8.37 -7.73
CA GLN A 40 1.62 8.09 -6.79
C GLN A 40 1.69 9.12 -5.67
N VAL A 41 1.60 10.42 -5.98
CA VAL A 41 1.56 11.48 -4.96
C VAL A 41 0.40 11.27 -4.00
N ARG A 42 -0.79 10.93 -4.52
CA ARG A 42 -1.96 10.66 -3.68
C ARG A 42 -1.81 9.41 -2.81
N ILE A 43 -1.21 8.34 -3.34
CA ILE A 43 -0.92 7.13 -2.57
C ILE A 43 0.06 7.44 -1.44
N LEU A 44 1.13 8.20 -1.72
CA LEU A 44 2.11 8.60 -0.71
C LEU A 44 1.48 9.45 0.39
N ASP A 45 0.58 10.37 0.04
CA ASP A 45 -0.18 11.16 1.01
C ASP A 45 -1.05 10.30 1.92
N GLU A 46 -1.78 9.32 1.36
CA GLU A 46 -2.60 8.39 2.14
C GLU A 46 -1.77 7.49 3.06
N VAL A 47 -0.63 6.98 2.57
CA VAL A 47 0.33 6.22 3.39
C VAL A 47 0.92 7.07 4.49
N GLY A 48 1.25 8.34 4.22
CA GLY A 48 1.77 9.28 5.22
C GLY A 48 0.79 9.54 6.35
N LYS A 49 -0.48 9.77 6.02
CA LYS A 49 -1.57 9.96 7.01
C LYS A 49 -1.74 8.73 7.89
N PHE A 50 -1.86 7.54 7.27
CA PHE A 50 -1.97 6.28 8.00
C PHE A 50 -0.77 6.05 8.92
N SER A 51 0.45 6.20 8.39
CA SER A 51 1.68 5.92 9.14
C SER A 51 1.82 6.82 10.37
N THR A 52 1.44 8.08 10.23
CA THR A 52 1.46 9.05 11.35
C THR A 52 0.51 8.62 12.46
N ALA A 53 -0.74 8.30 12.12
CA ALA A 53 -1.74 7.86 13.09
C ALA A 53 -1.37 6.52 13.74
N TRP A 54 -0.86 5.57 12.94
CA TRP A 54 -0.40 4.26 13.41
C TRP A 54 0.75 4.40 14.41
N LEU A 55 1.77 5.21 14.09
CA LEU A 55 2.91 5.45 14.99
C LEU A 55 2.47 6.06 16.32
N GLN A 56 1.56 7.05 16.27
CA GLN A 56 1.04 7.69 17.48
C GLN A 56 0.34 6.68 18.40
N ARG A 57 -0.53 5.81 17.86
CA ARG A 57 -1.19 4.76 18.65
C ARG A 57 -0.23 3.71 19.20
N ARG A 58 0.84 3.39 18.46
CA ARG A 58 1.88 2.46 18.94
C ARG A 58 2.71 3.04 20.07
N GLN A 59 3.01 4.34 20.00
CA GLN A 59 3.67 5.04 21.09
C GLN A 59 2.78 5.08 22.34
N GLU A 60 1.49 5.36 22.19
CA GLU A 60 0.52 5.33 23.28
C GLU A 60 0.39 3.92 23.91
N ALA A 61 0.32 2.87 23.08
CA ALA A 61 0.29 1.49 23.54
C ALA A 61 1.54 1.11 24.37
N ALA A 62 2.73 1.56 23.93
CA ALA A 62 3.97 1.35 24.67
C ALA A 62 3.97 2.09 26.01
N GLN A 63 3.54 3.35 26.03
CA GLN A 63 3.46 4.14 27.27
C GLN A 63 2.49 3.52 28.27
N THR A 64 1.30 3.13 27.82
CA THR A 64 0.29 2.50 28.69
C THR A 64 0.74 1.13 29.23
N MET A 65 1.55 0.38 28.46
CA MET A 65 2.17 -0.86 28.94
C MET A 65 3.16 -0.58 30.09
N ILE A 66 4.02 0.42 29.93
CA ILE A 66 4.98 0.84 30.97
C ILE A 66 4.23 1.26 32.24
N ASP A 67 3.16 2.04 32.10
CA ASP A 67 2.38 2.52 33.24
C ASP A 67 1.64 1.38 33.95
N ALA A 68 1.04 0.45 33.21
CA ALA A 68 0.42 -0.75 33.78
C ALA A 68 1.45 -1.61 34.52
N GLY A 69 2.63 -1.84 33.91
CA GLY A 69 3.74 -2.56 34.54
C GLY A 69 4.19 -1.92 35.85
N ARG A 70 4.27 -0.59 35.90
CA ARG A 70 4.60 0.15 37.15
C ARG A 70 3.53 -0.06 38.23
N ARG A 71 2.24 0.02 37.88
CA ARG A 71 1.14 -0.21 38.83
C ARG A 71 1.16 -1.64 39.39
N ILE A 72 1.37 -2.62 38.52
CA ILE A 72 1.51 -4.03 38.91
C ILE A 72 2.72 -4.22 39.83
N ALA A 73 3.88 -3.63 39.51
CA ALA A 73 5.07 -3.75 40.35
C ALA A 73 4.91 -3.11 41.74
N MET A 74 4.16 -2.02 41.84
CA MET A 74 3.94 -1.31 43.11
C MET A 74 2.90 -1.97 44.01
N GLN A 75 1.86 -2.58 43.45
CA GLN A 75 0.69 -3.04 44.21
C GLN A 75 0.41 -4.54 44.08
N GLY A 76 1.01 -5.23 43.11
CA GLY A 76 0.62 -6.60 42.74
C GLY A 76 1.02 -7.68 43.73
N SER A 77 2.02 -7.46 44.59
CA SER A 77 2.35 -8.39 45.68
C SER A 77 1.37 -8.30 46.85
N VAL A 78 0.66 -7.17 46.97
CA VAL A 78 -0.30 -6.89 48.04
C VAL A 78 -1.73 -7.18 47.57
N ASP A 79 -2.03 -6.93 46.30
CA ASP A 79 -3.32 -7.18 45.67
C ASP A 79 -3.17 -7.84 44.28
N PRO A 80 -3.11 -9.19 44.22
CA PRO A 80 -3.03 -9.92 42.97
C PRO A 80 -4.25 -9.73 42.06
N ALA A 81 -5.43 -9.48 42.64
CA ALA A 81 -6.65 -9.26 41.86
C ALA A 81 -6.59 -7.93 41.11
N ASN A 82 -6.07 -6.87 41.74
CA ASN A 82 -5.83 -5.60 41.10
C ASN A 82 -4.74 -5.69 40.01
N ALA A 83 -3.68 -6.47 40.23
CA ALA A 83 -2.67 -6.70 39.19
C ALA A 83 -3.25 -7.40 37.94
N LEU A 84 -4.12 -8.40 38.13
CA LEU A 84 -4.81 -9.06 37.04
C LEU A 84 -5.74 -8.10 36.30
N LYS A 85 -6.47 -7.24 37.04
CA LYS A 85 -7.32 -6.21 36.46
C LYS A 85 -6.53 -5.24 35.57
N GLU A 86 -5.38 -4.75 36.05
CA GLU A 86 -4.51 -3.86 35.28
C GLU A 86 -4.00 -4.50 33.97
N MET A 87 -3.69 -5.80 33.99
CA MET A 87 -3.34 -6.53 32.77
C MET A 87 -4.51 -6.66 31.80
N VAL A 88 -5.71 -7.00 32.30
CA VAL A 88 -6.93 -7.15 31.47
C VAL A 88 -7.34 -5.80 30.87
N ASP A 89 -7.29 -4.73 31.66
CA ASP A 89 -7.58 -3.38 31.19
C ASP A 89 -6.59 -2.97 30.10
N TRP A 90 -5.29 -3.20 30.30
CA TRP A 90 -4.28 -2.91 29.28
C TRP A 90 -4.48 -3.75 28.00
N GLN A 91 -4.80 -5.04 28.12
CA GLN A 91 -5.08 -5.90 26.96
C GLN A 91 -6.30 -5.43 26.17
N THR A 92 -7.38 -5.04 26.86
CA THR A 92 -8.62 -4.56 26.23
C THR A 92 -8.35 -3.33 25.38
N HIS A 93 -7.73 -2.30 25.96
CA HIS A 93 -7.39 -1.08 25.21
C HIS A 93 -6.38 -1.36 24.08
N SER A 94 -5.52 -2.37 24.22
CA SER A 94 -4.59 -2.78 23.17
C SER A 94 -5.33 -3.38 21.98
N MET A 95 -6.37 -4.17 22.22
CA MET A 95 -7.24 -4.71 21.17
C MET A 95 -8.03 -3.61 20.45
N GLU A 96 -8.52 -2.61 21.18
CA GLU A 96 -9.21 -1.45 20.58
C GLU A 96 -8.29 -0.67 19.62
N ARG A 97 -7.05 -0.41 20.04
CA ARG A 97 -6.04 0.26 19.18
C ARG A 97 -5.71 -0.58 17.95
N LEU A 98 -5.60 -1.91 18.08
CA LEU A 98 -5.38 -2.81 16.94
C LEU A 98 -6.56 -2.83 15.97
N ALA A 99 -7.79 -2.81 16.48
CA ALA A 99 -8.98 -2.72 15.65
C ALA A 99 -9.03 -1.39 14.88
N ALA A 100 -8.67 -0.28 15.54
CA ALA A 100 -8.54 1.02 14.89
C ALA A 100 -7.45 1.01 13.80
N ASP A 101 -6.28 0.41 14.06
CA ASP A 101 -5.21 0.23 13.07
C ASP A 101 -5.70 -0.55 11.84
N ALA A 102 -6.41 -1.66 12.05
CA ALA A 102 -6.92 -2.49 10.97
C ALA A 102 -7.94 -1.74 10.10
N LYS A 103 -8.85 -0.99 10.74
CA LYS A 103 -9.82 -0.14 10.05
C LYS A 103 -9.11 0.91 9.20
N ASP A 104 -8.22 1.70 9.80
CA ASP A 104 -7.52 2.78 9.09
C ASP A 104 -6.67 2.24 7.93
N CYS A 105 -6.04 1.08 8.11
CA CYS A 105 -5.28 0.40 7.06
C CYS A 105 -6.17 -0.01 5.89
N SER A 106 -7.33 -0.63 6.17
CA SER A 106 -8.29 -1.01 5.13
C SER A 106 -8.82 0.21 4.37
N GLU A 107 -9.13 1.29 5.08
CA GLU A 107 -9.56 2.53 4.44
C GLU A 107 -8.46 3.17 3.58
N MET A 108 -7.22 3.19 4.06
CA MET A 108 -6.07 3.66 3.28
C MET A 108 -5.93 2.85 2.00
N LEU A 109 -5.96 1.51 2.08
CA LEU A 109 -5.85 0.63 0.91
C LEU A 109 -6.98 0.90 -0.09
N ASN A 110 -8.23 1.08 0.38
CA ASN A 110 -9.35 1.45 -0.48
C ASN A 110 -9.14 2.81 -1.15
N ARG A 111 -8.65 3.82 -0.43
CA ARG A 111 -8.35 5.15 -1.00
C ARG A 111 -7.23 5.08 -2.04
N CYS A 112 -6.20 4.28 -1.81
CA CYS A 112 -5.12 4.02 -2.77
C CYS A 112 -5.64 3.30 -4.03
N ALA A 113 -6.45 2.24 -3.87
CA ALA A 113 -7.06 1.53 -5.00
C ALA A 113 -7.94 2.46 -5.85
N ASN A 114 -8.76 3.30 -5.19
CA ASN A 114 -9.58 4.29 -5.87
C ASN A 114 -8.74 5.34 -6.63
N ALA A 115 -7.58 5.73 -6.10
CA ALA A 115 -6.67 6.63 -6.80
C ALA A 115 -6.14 5.99 -8.09
N LEU A 116 -5.80 4.70 -8.08
CA LEU A 116 -5.35 3.97 -9.27
C LEU A 116 -6.46 3.82 -10.31
N VAL A 117 -7.67 3.43 -9.90
CA VAL A 117 -8.83 3.29 -10.81
C VAL A 117 -9.23 4.63 -11.43
N ALA A 118 -9.22 5.72 -10.65
CA ALA A 118 -9.49 7.07 -11.16
C ALA A 118 -8.46 7.51 -12.21
N THR A 119 -7.23 7.04 -12.08
CA THR A 119 -6.13 7.30 -13.02
C THR A 119 -6.36 6.58 -14.33
N GLU A 120 -6.71 5.29 -14.27
CA GLU A 120 -7.00 4.47 -15.46
C GLU A 120 -8.22 4.99 -16.23
N THR A 121 -9.29 5.34 -15.52
CA THR A 121 -10.51 5.88 -16.14
C THR A 121 -10.27 7.24 -16.80
N ARG A 122 -9.51 8.15 -16.17
CA ARG A 122 -9.17 9.45 -16.76
C ARG A 122 -8.22 9.30 -17.96
N ALA A 123 -7.23 8.41 -17.88
CA ALA A 123 -6.36 8.08 -19.00
C ALA A 123 -7.15 7.51 -20.21
N LYS A 124 -8.15 6.67 -19.95
CA LYS A 124 -9.06 6.12 -20.98
C LYS A 124 -9.92 7.20 -21.65
N GLN A 125 -10.40 8.20 -20.90
CA GLN A 125 -11.23 9.29 -21.44
C GLN A 125 -10.42 10.28 -22.29
N GLU A 126 -9.18 10.55 -21.90
CA GLU A 126 -8.33 11.51 -22.61
C GLU A 126 -7.67 10.94 -23.88
N ASN A 127 -7.63 9.61 -24.05
CA ASN A 127 -6.97 8.99 -25.20
C ASN A 127 -7.66 7.69 -25.69
N PRO A 128 -8.85 7.78 -26.31
CA PRO A 128 -9.63 6.61 -26.76
C PRO A 128 -8.95 5.80 -27.88
N ASP A 129 -8.00 6.39 -28.62
CA ASP A 129 -7.32 5.72 -29.74
C ASP A 129 -6.11 4.86 -29.33
N THR A 130 -5.58 5.02 -28.11
CA THR A 130 -4.45 4.19 -27.62
C THR A 130 -4.83 2.72 -27.47
N MET A 131 -6.12 2.42 -27.28
CA MET A 131 -6.65 1.06 -27.17
C MET A 131 -6.65 0.33 -28.53
N LYS A 132 -6.76 1.06 -29.65
CA LYS A 132 -6.68 0.46 -31.00
C LYS A 132 -5.26 0.02 -31.35
N GLN A 133 -4.23 0.69 -30.82
CA GLN A 133 -2.83 0.30 -31.02
C GLN A 133 -2.46 -0.92 -30.19
N VAL A 134 -2.85 -0.99 -28.91
CA VAL A 134 -2.57 -2.16 -28.06
C VAL A 134 -3.35 -3.40 -28.51
N ALA A 135 -4.61 -3.23 -28.95
CA ALA A 135 -5.38 -4.32 -29.55
C ALA A 135 -4.81 -4.78 -30.90
N LYS A 136 -4.18 -3.90 -31.69
CA LYS A 136 -3.46 -4.29 -32.91
C LYS A 136 -2.15 -5.01 -32.62
N SER A 137 -1.40 -4.58 -31.60
CA SER A 137 -0.16 -5.23 -31.18
C SER A 137 -0.40 -6.60 -30.53
N GLY A 138 -1.55 -6.82 -29.88
CA GLY A 138 -1.96 -8.14 -29.38
C GLY A 138 -2.66 -9.04 -30.41
N ALA A 139 -3.11 -8.48 -31.55
CA ALA A 139 -3.72 -9.23 -32.66
C ALA A 139 -2.74 -9.56 -33.80
N SER A 140 -1.47 -9.14 -33.67
CA SER A 140 -0.42 -9.46 -34.65
C SER A 140 0.44 -10.63 -34.15
N GLU A 141 -0.23 -11.70 -33.74
CA GLU A 141 0.35 -13.04 -33.80
C GLU A 141 -0.75 -13.99 -34.27
N PRO A 142 -0.71 -14.35 -35.56
CA PRO A 142 -1.01 -15.73 -35.92
C PRO A 142 0.07 -16.33 -36.83
N ALA A 143 0.44 -17.56 -36.45
CA ALA A 143 1.20 -18.60 -37.15
C ALA A 143 2.74 -18.49 -37.15
#